data_AF-A0A392N5F3-F1
#
_entry.id   AF-A0A392N5F3-F1
#
_cell.length_a   1.000
_cell.length_b   1.000
_cell.length_c   1.000
_cell.angle_alpha   90.00
_cell.angle_beta   90.00
_cell.angle_gamma   90.00
#
_symmetry.space_group_name_H-M   'P 1'
#
loop_
_entity.id
_entity.type
_entity.pdbx_description
1 polymer ?
#
loop_
_entity_poly.entity_id
_entity_poly.type
_entity_poly.pdbx_seq_one_letter_code
_entity_poly.pdbx_strand_id
1 'polypeptide(L)'
;MEKPISVRPEHIRDEKVKVLESVLPIKDEDIVLGQYEGYRDDPTVPDNSNTPTFASVILRVHNERWEGVPFILKAGKALESRKADIRIQFKDVPGDIFKCT
;
A
#
# COMPACT_ATOMS: atom_id res chain seq x y z
N MET A 1 -7.98 10.20 -4.11
CA MET A 1 -8.17 11.59 -4.54
C MET A 1 -9.64 11.93 -4.46
N GLU A 2 -9.99 13.20 -4.25
CA GLU A 2 -11.36 13.64 -4.43
C GLU A 2 -11.70 13.73 -5.92
N LYS A 3 -12.98 13.94 -6.22
CA LYS A 3 -13.41 14.17 -7.60
C LYS A 3 -12.83 15.51 -8.09
N PRO A 4 -12.04 15.53 -9.18
CA PRO A 4 -11.48 16.77 -9.68
C PRO A 4 -12.55 17.64 -10.33
N ILE A 5 -12.31 18.96 -10.34
CA ILE A 5 -13.20 19.96 -10.93
C ILE A 5 -13.39 19.73 -12.44
N SER A 6 -12.36 19.20 -13.11
CA SER A 6 -12.44 18.80 -14.52
C SER A 6 -11.44 17.67 -14.84
N VAL A 7 -11.52 17.13 -16.05
CA VAL A 7 -10.56 16.14 -16.58
C VAL A 7 -9.27 16.77 -17.11
N ARG A 8 -9.05 18.07 -16.91
CA ARG A 8 -7.79 18.72 -17.27
C ARG A 8 -6.63 18.11 -16.48
N PRO A 9 -5.47 17.88 -17.11
CA PRO A 9 -4.33 17.25 -16.47
C PRO A 9 -3.89 17.90 -15.15
N GLU A 10 -4.02 19.21 -15.03
CA GLU A 10 -3.66 20.00 -13.85
C GLU A 10 -4.62 19.68 -12.70
N HIS A 11 -5.93 19.77 -12.94
CA HIS A 11 -6.94 19.51 -11.91
C HIS A 11 -6.88 18.08 -11.38
N ILE A 12 -6.49 17.10 -12.22
CA ILE A 12 -6.28 15.71 -11.77
C ILE A 12 -5.03 15.62 -10.88
N ARG A 13 -3.94 16.31 -11.26
CA ARG A 13 -2.69 16.32 -10.50
C ARG A 13 -2.88 16.98 -9.13
N ASP A 14 -3.61 18.08 -9.07
CA ASP A 14 -3.91 18.79 -7.82
C ASP A 14 -4.59 17.86 -6.80
N GLU A 15 -5.62 17.12 -7.21
CA GLU A 15 -6.33 16.18 -6.33
C GLU A 15 -5.51 14.93 -5.96
N LYS A 16 -4.50 14.57 -6.76
CA LYS A 16 -3.54 13.52 -6.39
C LYS A 16 -2.56 14.02 -5.34
N VAL A 17 -2.01 15.22 -5.51
CA VAL A 17 -1.10 15.86 -4.55
C VAL A 17 -1.80 16.06 -3.21
N LYS A 18 -3.03 16.59 -3.21
CA LYS A 18 -3.83 16.80 -1.99
C LYS A 18 -3.99 15.53 -1.16
N VAL A 19 -4.16 14.36 -1.80
CA VAL A 19 -4.23 13.10 -1.07
C VAL A 19 -2.88 12.65 -0.53
N LEU A 20 -1.79 12.85 -1.27
CA LEU A 20 -0.44 12.53 -0.79
C LEU A 20 -0.04 13.41 0.40
N GLU A 21 -0.42 14.69 0.39
CA GLU A 21 -0.24 15.60 1.55
C GLU A 21 -1.04 15.15 2.78
N SER A 22 -2.13 14.40 2.58
CA SER A 22 -2.94 13.86 3.67
C SER A 22 -2.41 12.51 4.19
N VAL A 23 -1.35 11.95 3.60
CA VAL A 23 -0.77 10.67 4.08
C VAL A 23 0.04 10.93 5.34
N LEU A 24 -0.29 10.22 6.42
CA LEU A 24 0.48 10.28 7.66
C LEU A 24 1.87 9.63 7.47
N PRO A 25 2.92 10.13 8.16
CA PRO A 25 4.21 9.47 8.19
C PRO A 25 4.08 8.00 8.62
N ILE A 26 4.76 7.12 7.91
CA ILE A 26 4.73 5.68 8.18
C ILE A 26 5.53 5.40 9.45
N LYS A 27 4.99 4.57 10.34
CA LYS A 27 5.67 4.11 11.54
C LYS A 27 6.30 2.73 11.32
N ASP A 28 7.34 2.40 12.08
CA ASP A 28 8.01 1.10 11.97
C ASP A 28 7.06 -0.09 12.23
N GLU A 29 6.08 0.08 13.13
CA GLU A 29 5.04 -0.93 13.42
C GLU A 29 4.11 -1.24 12.23
N ASP A 30 4.03 -0.34 11.25
CA ASP A 30 3.21 -0.47 10.06
C ASP A 30 3.98 -1.06 8.87
N ILE A 31 5.25 -1.44 9.07
CA ILE A 31 6.15 -1.90 8.02
C ILE A 31 6.60 -3.33 8.30
N VAL A 32 6.48 -4.18 7.29
CA VAL A 32 7.17 -5.47 7.23
C VAL A 32 8.08 -5.47 6.02
N LEU A 33 9.37 -5.65 6.25
CA LEU A 33 10.39 -5.80 5.21
C LEU A 33 10.83 -7.25 5.12
N GLY A 34 11.14 -7.70 3.91
CA GLY A 34 11.68 -9.03 3.66
C GLY A 34 12.79 -9.00 2.62
N GLN A 35 13.68 -9.98 2.69
CA GLN A 35 14.70 -10.26 1.69
C GLN A 35 14.58 -11.74 1.34
N TYR A 36 14.43 -12.09 0.05
CA TYR A 36 14.30 -13.49 -0.35
C TYR A 36 15.64 -14.22 -0.19
N GLU A 37 15.58 -15.52 0.08
CA GLU A 37 16.76 -16.38 0.21
C GLU A 37 17.50 -16.48 -1.12
N GLY A 38 18.81 -16.23 -1.10
CA GLY A 38 19.65 -16.20 -2.29
C GLY A 38 19.80 -14.82 -2.96
N TYR A 39 19.20 -13.75 -2.40
CA TYR A 39 19.47 -12.38 -2.89
C TYR A 39 20.96 -12.00 -2.76
N ARG A 40 21.63 -12.47 -1.70
CA ARG A 40 23.06 -12.24 -1.44
C ARG A 40 23.97 -13.20 -2.21
N ASP A 41 23.42 -14.20 -2.90
CA ASP A 41 24.21 -15.09 -3.75
C ASP A 41 24.56 -14.42 -5.09
N ASP A 42 23.87 -13.32 -5.44
CA ASP A 42 24.22 -12.50 -6.59
C ASP A 42 25.57 -11.80 -6.33
N PRO A 43 26.60 -11.99 -7.20
CA PRO A 43 27.93 -11.44 -7.00
C PRO A 43 27.99 -9.90 -7.01
N THR A 44 26.91 -9.23 -7.45
CA THR A 44 26.79 -7.77 -7.42
C THR A 44 26.23 -7.22 -6.10
N VAL A 45 25.75 -8.10 -5.22
CA VAL A 45 25.14 -7.74 -3.93
C VAL A 45 26.15 -7.96 -2.79
N PRO A 46 26.34 -7.00 -1.87
CA PRO A 46 27.20 -7.20 -0.70
C PRO A 46 26.69 -8.33 0.22
N ASP A 47 27.60 -9.15 0.76
CA ASP A 47 27.30 -10.27 1.67
C ASP A 47 26.51 -9.86 2.92
N ASN A 48 26.67 -8.61 3.38
CA ASN A 48 25.97 -8.05 4.53
C ASN A 48 24.77 -7.17 4.15
N SER A 49 24.30 -7.25 2.90
CA SER A 49 23.24 -6.38 2.38
C SER A 49 21.94 -6.54 3.16
N ASN A 50 21.45 -5.42 3.71
CA ASN A 50 20.15 -5.31 4.36
C ASN A 50 19.07 -4.71 3.44
N THR A 51 19.28 -4.72 2.11
CA THR A 51 18.33 -4.16 1.15
C THR A 51 17.06 -5.02 1.07
N PRO A 52 15.86 -4.48 1.35
CA PRO A 52 14.63 -5.24 1.25
C PRO A 52 14.28 -5.54 -0.20
N THR A 53 13.88 -6.78 -0.47
CA THR A 53 13.32 -7.22 -1.77
C THR A 53 11.80 -7.39 -1.72
N PHE A 54 11.21 -7.24 -0.53
CA PHE A 54 9.79 -7.26 -0.25
C PHE A 54 9.46 -6.19 0.79
N ALA A 55 8.31 -5.52 0.62
CA ALA A 55 7.74 -4.62 1.62
C ALA A 55 6.21 -4.77 1.65
N SER A 56 5.66 -4.82 2.87
CA SER A 56 4.25 -4.62 3.16
C SER A 56 4.13 -3.40 4.07
N VAL A 57 3.37 -2.39 3.66
CA VAL A 57 3.26 -1.11 4.36
C VAL A 57 1.79 -0.74 4.54
N ILE A 58 1.42 -0.29 5.74
CA ILE A 58 0.11 0.30 6.02
C ILE A 58 0.25 1.83 5.92
N LEU A 59 -0.45 2.43 4.95
CA LEU A 59 -0.64 3.87 4.87
C LEU A 59 -1.98 4.27 5.51
N ARG A 60 -2.00 5.44 6.16
CA ARG A 60 -3.22 6.06 6.66
C ARG A 60 -3.35 7.44 6.03
N VAL A 61 -4.50 7.68 5.41
CA VAL A 61 -4.83 8.95 4.76
C VAL A 61 -5.74 9.72 5.70
N HIS A 62 -5.23 10.80 6.29
CA HIS A 62 -5.96 11.62 7.25
C HIS A 62 -6.79 12.67 6.53
N ASN A 63 -7.98 12.26 6.09
CA ASN A 63 -9.01 13.15 5.58
C ASN A 63 -10.41 12.55 5.83
N GLU A 64 -11.45 13.37 5.64
CA GLU A 64 -12.84 12.96 5.91
C GLU A 64 -13.26 11.68 5.18
N ARG A 65 -12.81 11.49 3.93
CA ARG A 65 -13.19 10.34 3.11
C ARG A 65 -12.57 9.02 3.61
N TRP A 66 -11.34 9.06 4.11
CA TRP A 66 -10.53 7.88 4.40
C TRP A 66 -10.18 7.69 5.88
N GLU A 67 -10.77 8.49 6.76
CA GLU A 67 -10.55 8.40 8.20
C GLU A 67 -10.80 6.96 8.72
N GLY A 68 -9.81 6.42 9.42
CA GLY A 68 -9.83 5.06 9.96
C GLY A 68 -9.68 3.92 8.94
N VAL A 69 -9.47 4.20 7.65
CA VAL A 69 -9.28 3.16 6.61
C VAL A 69 -7.79 2.89 6.36
N PRO A 70 -7.28 1.67 6.60
CA PRO A 70 -5.90 1.32 6.29
C PRO A 70 -5.72 1.02 4.80
N PHE A 71 -4.67 1.59 4.20
CA PHE A 71 -4.24 1.29 2.83
C PHE A 71 -3.03 0.35 2.88
N ILE A 72 -3.23 -0.91 2.49
CA ILE A 72 -2.16 -1.92 2.52
C ILE A 72 -1.47 -1.97 1.16
N LEU A 73 -0.19 -1.61 1.12
CA LEU A 73 0.65 -1.68 -0.08
C LEU A 73 1.59 -2.86 0.08
N LYS A 74 1.61 -3.77 -0.91
CA LYS A 74 2.52 -4.91 -0.95
C LYS A 74 3.27 -4.91 -2.27
N ALA A 75 4.58 -5.03 -2.21
CA ALA A 75 5.42 -5.17 -3.39
C ALA A 75 6.63 -6.05 -3.05
N GLY A 76 7.05 -6.88 -4.00
CA GLY A 76 8.26 -7.67 -3.85
C GLY A 76 8.72 -8.37 -5.11
N LYS A 77 9.92 -8.94 -5.03
CA LYS A 77 10.54 -9.79 -6.04
C LYS A 77 10.54 -11.24 -5.57
N ALA A 78 10.75 -12.17 -6.52
CA ALA A 78 10.73 -13.62 -6.26
C ALA A 78 9.44 -14.12 -5.58
N LEU A 79 8.30 -13.52 -5.96
CA LEU A 79 6.97 -13.95 -5.51
C LEU A 79 6.42 -15.04 -6.45
N GLU A 80 5.40 -15.76 -5.99
CA GLU A 80 4.76 -16.87 -6.72
C GLU A 80 4.26 -16.51 -8.13
N SER A 81 3.86 -15.24 -8.34
CA SER A 81 3.27 -14.81 -9.60
C SER A 81 3.56 -13.34 -9.89
N ARG A 82 3.56 -12.99 -11.18
CA ARG A 82 3.63 -11.60 -11.64
C ARG A 82 2.23 -10.99 -11.62
N LYS A 83 1.96 -10.14 -10.63
CA LYS A 83 0.65 -9.52 -10.46
C LYS A 83 0.76 -8.05 -10.04
N ALA A 84 -0.17 -7.24 -10.51
CA ALA A 84 -0.47 -5.92 -9.99
C ALA A 84 -2.00 -5.78 -9.94
N ASP A 85 -2.58 -5.69 -8.74
CA ASP A 85 -4.01 -5.53 -8.55
C ASP A 85 -4.33 -4.47 -7.50
N ILE A 86 -5.57 -4.01 -7.51
CA ILE A 86 -6.15 -3.12 -6.50
C ILE A 86 -7.36 -3.84 -5.95
N ARG A 87 -7.40 -4.03 -4.64
CA ARG A 87 -8.52 -4.66 -3.93
C ARG A 87 -9.16 -3.66 -2.98
N ILE A 88 -10.47 -3.50 -3.10
CA ILE A 88 -11.28 -2.72 -2.16
C ILE A 88 -12.10 -3.73 -1.36
N GLN A 89 -11.87 -3.79 -0.05
CA GLN A 89 -12.63 -4.62 0.86
C GLN A 89 -13.63 -3.74 1.62
N PHE A 90 -14.92 -4.04 1.47
CA PHE A 90 -15.98 -3.35 2.19
C PHE A 90 -16.16 -3.95 3.58
N LYS A 91 -16.74 -3.17 4.49
CA LYS A 91 -17.19 -3.68 5.79
C LYS A 91 -18.35 -4.64 5.58
N ASP A 92 -18.48 -5.62 6.47
CA ASP A 92 -19.62 -6.52 6.50
C ASP A 92 -20.92 -5.75 6.77
N VAL A 93 -22.04 -6.36 6.37
CA VAL A 93 -23.36 -5.77 6.59
C VAL A 93 -23.65 -5.71 8.09
N PRO A 94 -23.96 -4.54 8.67
CA PRO A 94 -24.30 -4.45 10.08
C PRO A 94 -25.56 -5.28 10.41
N GLY A 95 -25.49 -6.13 11.42
CA GLY A 95 -26.62 -6.94 11.87
C GLY A 95 -26.97 -8.10 10.94
N ASP A 96 -25.99 -8.62 10.20
CA ASP A 96 -26.21 -9.74 9.29
C ASP A 96 -26.72 -10.99 10.04
N ILE A 97 -27.76 -11.60 9.47
CA ILE A 97 -28.42 -12.82 9.96
C ILE A 97 -27.81 -14.08 9.32
N PHE A 98 -27.01 -13.92 8.27
CA PHE A 98 -26.27 -15.00 7.65
C PHE A 98 -24.95 -15.20 8.41
N LYS A 99 -24.83 -16.30 9.14
CA LYS A 99 -23.58 -16.67 9.81
C LYS A 99 -22.56 -17.11 8.74
N CYS A 100 -21.54 -16.30 8.47
CA CYS A 100 -20.35 -16.77 7.78
C CYS A 100 -19.67 -17.82 8.67
N THR A 101 -19.60 -19.06 8.18
CA THR A 101 -18.91 -20.18 8.84
C THR A 101 -17.42 -20.15 8.51
#